data_AF-A0A3D5CH14-F1
#
_entry.id   AF-A0A3D5CH14-F1
#
_cell.length_a   1.000
_cell.length_b   1.000
_cell.length_c   1.000
_cell.angle_alpha   90.00
_cell.angle_beta   90.00
_cell.angle_gamma   90.00
#
_symmetry.space_group_name_H-M   'P 1'
#
loop_
_entity.id
_entity.type
_entity.pdbx_description
1 polymer ?
#
loop_
_entity_poly.entity_id
_entity_poly.type
_entity_poly.pdbx_seq_one_letter_code
_entity_poly.pdbx_strand_id
1 'polypeptide(L)' 'MEPSQSLEVEITFDVDPETEVPDWTQVPLVVTVAEPEVRELDAVYYDTAEYVLGRAGYALRRREGGPDAGWHLKG' A
#
# COMPACT_ATOMS: atom_id res chain seq x y z
N MET A 1 -11.60 6.14 19.89
CA MET A 1 -10.23 6.06 19.36
C MET A 1 -10.14 7.12 18.28
N GLU A 2 -9.14 7.99 18.35
CA GLU A 2 -8.94 9.02 17.33
C GLU A 2 -8.18 8.43 16.13
N PRO A 3 -8.48 8.86 14.89
CA PRO A 3 -7.72 8.41 13.73
C PRO A 3 -6.30 8.98 13.78
N SER A 4 -5.30 8.17 13.42
CA SER A 4 -3.95 8.66 13.14
C SER A 4 -3.86 9.20 11.72
N GLN A 5 -3.14 10.30 11.52
CA GLN A 5 -2.89 10.90 10.21
C GLN A 5 -1.39 10.98 9.93
N SER A 6 -0.99 10.67 8.71
CA SER A 6 0.38 10.79 8.21
C SER A 6 0.40 11.28 6.76
N LEU A 7 1.49 11.92 6.36
CA LEU A 7 1.79 12.17 4.94
C LEU A 7 2.51 10.94 4.38
N GLU A 8 1.95 10.33 3.36
CA GLU A 8 2.56 9.19 2.65
C GLU A 8 3.06 9.64 1.29
N VAL A 9 4.29 9.26 0.93
CA VAL A 9 4.89 9.51 -0.39
C VAL A 9 5.35 8.16 -0.94
N GLU A 10 4.75 7.75 -2.06
CA GLU A 10 4.96 6.44 -2.66
C GLU A 10 5.13 6.58 -4.17
N ILE A 11 5.95 5.70 -4.75
CA ILE A 11 6.05 5.49 -6.19
C ILE A 11 5.71 4.04 -6.46
N THR A 12 4.67 3.80 -7.27
CA THR A 12 4.25 2.47 -7.70
C THR A 12 4.70 2.22 -9.14
N PHE A 13 5.23 1.03 -9.41
CA PHE A 13 5.61 0.58 -10.74
C PHE A 13 4.73 -0.59 -11.16
N ASP A 14 4.23 -0.55 -12.40
CA ASP A 14 3.59 -1.69 -13.06
C ASP A 14 4.67 -2.45 -13.84
N VAL A 15 4.88 -3.73 -13.51
CA VAL A 15 6.00 -4.54 -14.01
C VAL A 15 5.48 -5.88 -14.55
N ASP A 16 6.20 -6.42 -15.53
CA ASP A 16 5.88 -7.75 -16.06
C ASP A 16 6.12 -8.84 -14.99
N PRO A 17 5.33 -9.93 -14.94
CA PRO A 17 5.55 -11.03 -13.99
C PRO A 17 6.94 -11.67 -14.05
N GLU A 18 7.63 -11.60 -15.19
CA GLU A 18 8.99 -12.10 -15.39
C GLU A 18 10.07 -11.08 -14.98
N THR A 19 9.67 -9.88 -14.52
CA THR A 19 10.62 -8.85 -14.07
C THR A 19 11.37 -9.32 -12.83
N GLU A 20 12.68 -9.45 -12.97
CA GLU A 20 13.55 -9.83 -11.85
C GLU A 20 13.60 -8.72 -10.80
N VAL A 21 13.58 -9.11 -9.52
CA VAL A 21 13.83 -8.18 -8.41
C VAL A 21 15.31 -7.78 -8.44
N PRO A 22 15.65 -6.48 -8.46
CA PRO A 22 17.03 -6.03 -8.46
C PRO A 22 17.83 -6.57 -7.26
N ASP A 23 19.13 -6.80 -7.45
CA ASP A 23 20.03 -7.04 -6.31
C ASP A 23 20.20 -5.74 -5.50
N TRP A 24 19.40 -5.63 -4.43
CA TRP A 24 19.40 -4.48 -3.54
C TRP A 24 20.74 -4.27 -2.81
N THR A 25 21.62 -5.28 -2.74
CA THR A 25 22.93 -5.13 -2.09
C THR A 25 23.87 -4.23 -2.88
N GLN A 26 23.59 -3.99 -4.16
CA GLN A 26 24.36 -3.08 -5.02
C GLN A 26 23.95 -1.61 -4.86
N VAL A 27 22.85 -1.33 -4.16
CA VAL A 27 22.37 0.05 -3.94
C VAL A 27 23.20 0.72 -2.83
N PRO A 28 23.79 1.90 -3.07
CA PRO A 28 24.56 2.61 -2.04
C PRO A 28 23.74 2.85 -0.77
N LEU A 29 24.40 2.74 0.39
CA LEU A 29 23.84 2.94 1.73
C LEU A 29 22.86 1.85 2.22
N VAL A 30 22.62 0.77 1.46
CA VAL A 30 21.92 -0.40 1.98
C VAL A 30 22.82 -1.14 2.98
N VAL A 31 22.34 -1.28 4.22
CA VAL A 31 23.09 -1.94 5.32
C VAL A 31 22.75 -3.42 5.43
N THR A 32 21.47 -3.76 5.21
CA THR A 32 20.96 -5.14 5.29
C THR A 32 19.82 -5.31 4.30
N VAL A 33 19.75 -6.48 3.67
CA VAL A 33 18.60 -6.95 2.89
C VAL A 33 18.05 -8.19 3.59
N ALA A 34 16.76 -8.18 3.93
CA ALA A 34 16.09 -9.32 4.52
C ALA A 34 15.53 -10.24 3.42
N GLU A 35 15.26 -11.50 3.77
CA GLU A 35 14.53 -12.41 2.89
C GLU A 35 13.11 -11.87 2.63
N PRO A 36 12.56 -12.09 1.43
CA PRO A 36 11.20 -11.65 1.12
C PRO A 36 10.19 -12.39 2.00
N GLU A 37 9.22 -11.65 2.53
CA GLU A 37 8.09 -12.21 3.27
C GLU A 37 6.81 -12.06 2.45
N VAL A 38 6.18 -13.19 2.13
CA VAL A 38 4.88 -13.22 1.48
C VAL A 38 3.80 -12.94 2.52
N ARG A 39 2.93 -11.96 2.23
CA ARG A 39 1.76 -11.67 3.05
C ARG A 39 0.52 -11.66 2.17
N GLU A 40 -0.52 -12.34 2.63
CA GLU A 40 -1.85 -12.22 2.05
C GLU A 40 -2.51 -10.94 2.58
N LEU A 41 -2.88 -10.05 1.67
CA LEU A 41 -3.54 -8.79 1.96
C LEU A 41 -4.86 -8.75 1.21
N ASP A 42 -5.94 -8.49 1.92
CA ASP A 42 -7.27 -8.29 1.34
C ASP A 42 -7.77 -6.88 1.64
N ALA A 43 -8.51 -6.27 0.72
CA ALA A 43 -9.07 -4.95 0.91
C ALA A 43 -10.43 -4.79 0.23
N VAL A 44 -11.43 -4.46 1.03
CA VAL A 44 -12.76 -4.05 0.54
C VAL A 44 -12.81 -2.53 0.46
N TYR A 45 -13.13 -2.02 -0.73
CA TYR A 45 -13.25 -0.59 -1.00
C TYR A 45 -14.72 -0.16 -0.90
N TYR A 46 -14.94 1.01 -0.33
CA TYR A 46 -16.25 1.59 -0.12
C TYR A 46 -16.33 2.96 -0.80
N ASP A 47 -17.44 3.18 -1.49
CA ASP A 47 -17.84 4.48 -2.03
C ASP A 47 -19.37 4.59 -1.98
N THR A 48 -19.91 5.76 -2.33
CA THR A 48 -21.33 5.93 -2.57
C THR A 48 -21.71 5.43 -3.96
N ALA A 49 -23.01 5.23 -4.22
CA ALA A 49 -23.49 4.85 -5.55
C ALA A 49 -23.09 5.89 -6.64
N GLU A 50 -22.93 7.16 -6.24
CA GLU A 50 -22.54 8.26 -7.12
C GLU A 50 -21.01 8.49 -7.20
N TYR A 51 -20.21 7.67 -6.51
CA TYR A 51 -18.75 7.76 -6.41
C TYR A 51 -18.24 9.09 -5.80
N VAL A 52 -18.87 9.56 -4.72
CA VAL A 52 -18.51 10.84 -4.09
C VAL A 52 -17.06 10.86 -3.61
N LEU A 53 -16.55 9.77 -3.02
CA LEU A 53 -15.17 9.72 -2.52
C LEU A 53 -14.17 9.71 -3.68
N GLY A 54 -14.36 8.80 -4.64
CA GLY A 54 -13.47 8.71 -5.81
C GLY A 54 -13.41 10.01 -6.62
N ARG A 55 -14.55 10.69 -6.80
CA ARG A 55 -14.59 12.01 -7.49
C ARG A 55 -13.83 13.10 -6.72
N ALA A 56 -13.77 13.00 -5.41
CA ALA A 56 -13.02 13.92 -4.56
C ALA A 56 -11.54 13.51 -4.39
N GLY A 57 -11.09 12.43 -5.04
CA GLY A 57 -9.72 11.91 -4.93
C GLY A 57 -9.47 11.07 -3.68
N TYR A 58 -10.52 10.67 -2.96
CA TYR A 58 -10.40 9.86 -1.74
C TYR A 58 -10.71 8.38 -1.98
N ALA A 59 -10.03 7.50 -1.24
CA ALA A 59 -10.28 6.07 -1.18
C ALA A 59 -10.47 5.62 0.27
N LEU A 60 -11.66 5.10 0.59
CA LEU A 60 -11.97 4.46 1.86
C LEU A 60 -11.91 2.93 1.70
N ARG A 61 -11.12 2.25 2.55
CA ARG A 61 -11.02 0.79 2.52
C ARG A 61 -10.94 0.17 3.91
N ARG A 62 -11.48 -1.04 4.05
CA ARG A 62 -11.18 -1.96 5.16
C ARG A 62 -10.16 -2.98 4.66
N ARG A 63 -9.00 -3.04 5.32
CA ARG A 63 -7.92 -3.99 5.01
C ARG A 63 -7.89 -5.12 6.04
N GLU A 64 -7.68 -6.34 5.56
CA GLU A 64 -7.36 -7.53 6.35
C GLU A 64 -5.98 -8.07 5.95
N GLY A 65 -5.31 -8.74 6.89
CA GLY A 65 -3.92 -9.16 6.75
C GLY A 65 -2.90 -8.03 6.98
N GLY A 66 -1.66 -8.42 7.27
CA GLY A 66 -0.56 -7.50 7.50
C GLY A 66 -0.61 -6.72 8.83
N PRO A 67 0.46 -5.96 9.16
CA PRO A 67 0.57 -5.19 10.40
C PRO A 67 -0.34 -3.95 10.43
N ASP A 68 -0.92 -3.57 9.29
CA ASP A 68 -1.77 -2.39 9.12
C ASP A 68 -3.25 -2.75 8.87
N ALA A 69 -3.68 -3.96 9.22
CA ALA A 69 -5.08 -4.37 9.15
C ALA A 69 -5.98 -3.36 9.89
N GLY A 70 -7.02 -2.86 9.23
CA GLY A 70 -7.64 -1.62 9.72
C GLY A 70 -8.56 -0.92 8.72
N TRP A 71 -9.16 0.16 9.19
CA TRP A 71 -9.83 1.13 8.33
C TRP A 71 -8.83 2.17 7.87
N HIS A 72 -8.83 2.50 6.59
CA HIS A 72 -7.92 3.47 5.98
C HIS A 72 -8.69 4.44 5.09
N LEU A 73 -8.32 5.72 5.17
CA LEU A 73 -8.76 6.76 4.25
C LEU A 73 -7.52 7.43 3.64
N LYS A 74 -7.39 7.38 2.31
CA LYS A 74 -6.33 8.07 1.55
C LYS A 74 -6.95 9.14 0.66
N GLY A 75 -6.26 10.26 0.44
CA GLY A 75 -6.63 11.34 -0.49
C GLY A 75 -5.91 12.63 -0.17
#